data_AF-A0A8S3GQF2-F1
#
_entry.id   AF-A0A8S3GQF2-F1
#
_cell.length_a   1.000
_cell.length_b   1.000
_cell.length_c   1.000
_cell.angle_alpha   90.00
_cell.angle_beta   90.00
_cell.angle_gamma   90.00
#
_symmetry.space_group_name_H-M   'P 1'
#
loop_
_entity.id
_entity.type
_entity.pdbx_description
1 polymer ?
#
loop_
_entity_poly.entity_id
_entity_poly.type
_entity_poly.pdbx_seq_one_letter_code
_entity_poly.pdbx_strand_id
1 'polypeptide(L)'
;DTERSEVRRLVMNTIEIGLITTGCILGLALAIFFLTFNIINRHQRYIKLSSPKLNNVMVLGAMHIHISIILFGLDEWFLDRNLLGHACMLRIFLLSGGFSLMFGSMFLKTLRVYRIFTSRDRPLLHSKVS
;
A
#
# COMPACT_ATOMS: atom_id res chain seq x y z
N ASP A 1 9.99 30.46 -29.23
CA ASP A 1 8.84 29.99 -28.42
C ASP A 1 8.78 28.48 -28.20
N THR A 2 9.05 27.64 -29.21
CA THR A 2 9.07 26.17 -29.08
C THR A 2 10.08 25.67 -28.04
N GLU A 3 11.32 26.17 -28.05
CA GLU A 3 12.38 25.76 -27.10
C GLU A 3 12.02 26.09 -25.63
N ARG A 4 11.41 27.26 -25.38
CA ARG A 4 10.95 27.68 -24.05
C ARG A 4 9.80 26.79 -23.54
N SER A 5 8.97 26.26 -24.43
CA SER A 5 7.88 25.34 -24.07
C SER A 5 8.37 23.92 -23.74
N GLU A 6 9.46 23.46 -24.36
CA GLU A 6 10.09 22.17 -24.02
C GLU A 6 10.83 22.24 -22.69
N VAL A 7 11.57 23.32 -22.44
CA VAL A 7 12.21 23.56 -21.13
C VAL A 7 11.15 23.64 -20.02
N ARG A 8 10.01 24.32 -20.26
CA ARG A 8 8.92 24.35 -19.28
C ARG A 8 8.31 22.98 -19.02
N ARG A 9 8.17 22.13 -20.04
CA ARG A 9 7.67 20.75 -19.90
C ARG A 9 8.64 19.87 -19.10
N LEU A 10 9.94 19.94 -19.40
CA LEU A 10 10.96 19.19 -18.68
C LEU A 10 11.03 19.61 -17.20
N VAL A 11 11.04 20.91 -16.94
CA VAL A 11 11.03 21.44 -15.56
C VAL A 11 9.75 21.04 -14.82
N MET A 12 8.58 21.09 -15.45
CA MET A 12 7.32 20.64 -14.85
C MET A 12 7.42 19.15 -14.47
N ASN A 13 7.86 18.30 -15.39
CA ASN A 13 7.94 16.85 -15.17
C ASN A 13 8.95 16.50 -14.07
N THR A 14 10.12 17.14 -14.04
CA THR A 14 11.13 16.91 -12.99
C THR A 14 10.61 17.33 -11.61
N ILE A 15 9.88 18.44 -11.53
CA ILE A 15 9.29 18.91 -10.26
C ILE A 15 8.22 17.92 -9.77
N GLU A 16 7.32 17.47 -10.65
CA GLU A 16 6.27 16.49 -10.33
C GLU A 16 6.88 15.18 -9.79
N ILE A 17 7.90 14.64 -10.47
CA ILE A 17 8.56 13.40 -10.06
C ILE A 17 9.27 13.58 -8.71
N GLY A 18 9.95 14.72 -8.50
CA GLY A 18 10.58 15.02 -7.22
C GLY A 18 9.60 15.10 -6.04
N LEU A 19 8.44 15.73 -6.24
CA LEU A 19 7.36 15.79 -5.25
C LEU A 19 6.80 14.41 -4.92
N ILE A 20 6.55 13.59 -5.95
CA ILE A 20 6.03 12.23 -5.78
C ILE A 20 7.05 11.36 -5.02
N THR A 21 8.32 11.39 -5.40
CA THR A 21 9.37 10.56 -4.77
C THR A 21 9.58 10.94 -3.31
N THR A 22 9.67 12.24 -3.00
CA THR A 22 9.81 12.71 -1.60
C THR A 22 8.61 12.32 -0.74
N GLY A 23 7.39 12.44 -1.27
CA GLY A 23 6.17 11.96 -0.62
C GLY A 23 6.20 10.46 -0.35
N CYS A 24 6.67 9.65 -1.30
CA CYS A 24 6.79 8.20 -1.14
C CYS A 24 7.82 7.81 -0.07
N ILE A 25 8.95 8.51 0.02
CA ILE A 25 9.97 8.27 1.06
C ILE A 25 9.38 8.54 2.45
N LEU A 26 8.67 9.66 2.61
CA LEU A 26 7.97 9.98 3.87
C LEU A 26 6.90 8.93 4.19
N GLY A 27 6.09 8.53 3.21
CA GLY A 27 5.09 7.49 3.37
C GLY A 27 5.70 6.14 3.77
N LEU A 28 6.87 5.79 3.24
CA LEU A 28 7.56 4.53 3.55
C LEU A 28 8.12 4.56 4.97
N ALA A 29 8.70 5.69 5.39
CA ALA A 29 9.16 5.89 6.76
C ALA A 29 7.99 5.78 7.76
N LEU A 30 6.85 6.40 7.45
CA LEU A 30 5.63 6.29 8.27
C LEU A 30 5.10 4.85 8.31
N ALA A 31 5.11 4.12 7.19
CA ALA A 31 4.71 2.72 7.13
C ALA A 31 5.59 1.83 8.03
N ILE A 32 6.91 2.02 8.00
CA ILE A 32 7.85 1.31 8.87
C ILE A 32 7.60 1.67 10.33
N PHE A 33 7.42 2.96 10.64
CA PHE A 33 7.10 3.41 12.00
C PHE A 33 5.81 2.75 12.52
N PHE A 34 4.73 2.78 11.75
CA PHE A 34 3.46 2.16 12.13
C PHE A 34 3.58 0.64 12.27
N LEU A 35 4.39 -0.02 11.44
CA LEU A 35 4.64 -1.46 11.51
C LEU A 35 5.42 -1.82 12.78
N THR A 36 6.52 -1.13 13.05
CA THR A 36 7.34 -1.31 14.25
C THR A 36 6.52 -1.04 15.51
N PHE A 37 5.74 0.04 15.53
CA PHE A 37 4.82 0.34 16.61
C PHE A 37 3.74 -0.76 16.77
N ASN A 38 3.21 -1.31 15.67
CA ASN A 38 2.28 -2.45 15.71
C ASN A 38 2.89 -3.72 16.30
N ILE A 39 4.17 -3.99 16.01
CA ILE A 39 4.89 -5.17 16.48
C ILE A 39 5.25 -5.03 17.97
N ILE A 40 5.74 -3.86 18.40
CA ILE A 40 6.12 -3.60 19.80
C ILE A 40 4.89 -3.61 20.70
N ASN A 41 3.80 -2.93 20.30
CA ASN A 41 2.58 -2.85 21.11
C ASN A 41 1.63 -4.04 20.91
N ARG A 42 2.09 -5.17 20.35
CA ARG A 42 1.27 -6.37 20.10
C ARG A 42 0.59 -6.92 21.37
N HIS A 43 1.06 -6.52 22.56
CA HIS A 43 0.51 -6.92 23.87
C HIS A 43 -0.62 -6.01 24.40
N GLN A 44 -0.88 -4.84 23.80
CA GLN A 44 -1.92 -3.90 24.25
C GLN A 44 -3.31 -4.24 23.69
N ARG A 45 -4.32 -4.27 24.59
CA ARG A 45 -5.73 -4.67 24.30
C ARG A 45 -6.40 -3.78 23.24
N TYR A 46 -5.91 -2.55 23.05
CA TYR A 46 -6.37 -1.60 22.03
C TYR A 46 -6.07 -2.05 20.58
N ILE A 47 -4.97 -2.77 20.35
CA ILE A 47 -4.58 -3.26 19.01
C ILE A 47 -5.42 -4.48 18.60
N LYS A 48 -5.91 -5.29 19.56
CA LYS A 48 -6.77 -6.45 19.30
C LYS A 48 -8.15 -6.08 18.72
N LEU A 49 -8.62 -4.85 18.93
CA LEU A 49 -9.91 -4.36 18.43
C LEU A 49 -9.86 -4.04 16.91
N SER A 50 -8.69 -3.61 16.41
CA SER A 50 -8.50 -3.16 15.00
C SER A 50 -8.03 -4.24 14.02
N SER A 51 -7.93 -5.51 14.47
CA SER A 51 -7.38 -6.63 13.68
C SER A 51 -5.90 -6.42 13.30
N PRO A 52 -4.94 -6.72 14.20
CA PRO A 52 -3.52 -6.43 13.97
C PRO A 52 -2.98 -7.08 12.68
N LYS A 53 -3.44 -8.29 12.38
CA LYS A 53 -3.04 -9.00 11.16
C LYS A 53 -3.52 -8.30 9.88
N LEU A 54 -4.74 -7.76 9.86
CA LEU A 54 -5.27 -7.04 8.70
C LEU A 54 -4.57 -5.68 8.52
N ASN A 55 -4.32 -4.97 9.63
CA ASN A 55 -3.56 -3.72 9.59
C ASN A 55 -2.14 -3.92 9.05
N ASN A 56 -1.46 -4.99 9.47
CA ASN A 56 -0.13 -5.33 8.95
C ASN A 56 -0.14 -5.64 7.45
N VAL A 57 -1.15 -6.36 6.95
CA VAL A 57 -1.30 -6.64 5.50
C VAL A 57 -1.53 -5.36 4.70
N MET A 58 -2.33 -4.42 5.22
CA MET A 58 -2.53 -3.11 4.59
C MET A 58 -1.22 -2.33 4.49
N VAL A 59 -0.44 -2.29 5.58
CA VAL A 59 0.87 -1.61 5.61
C VAL A 59 1.86 -2.25 4.64
N LEU A 60 1.90 -3.59 4.57
CA LEU A 60 2.74 -4.32 3.60
C LEU A 60 2.36 -4.01 2.14
N GLY A 61 1.06 -3.85 1.86
CA GLY A 61 0.58 -3.42 0.54
C GLY A 61 1.02 -1.99 0.20
N ALA A 62 0.91 -1.07 1.16
CA ALA A 62 1.37 0.32 0.99
C ALA A 62 2.89 0.40 0.76
N MET A 63 3.69 -0.42 1.47
CA MET A 63 5.14 -0.52 1.24
C MET A 63 5.45 -0.97 -0.20
N HIS A 64 4.77 -2.00 -0.70
CA HIS A 64 4.95 -2.48 -2.09
C HIS A 64 4.69 -1.38 -3.13
N ILE A 65 3.60 -0.61 -2.96
CA ILE A 65 3.25 0.47 -3.88
C ILE A 65 4.30 1.58 -3.84
N HIS A 66 4.75 1.99 -2.64
CA HIS A 66 5.78 3.04 -2.51
C HIS A 66 7.12 2.61 -3.10
N ILE A 67 7.53 1.36 -2.89
CA ILE A 67 8.75 0.81 -3.53
C ILE A 67 8.60 0.84 -5.04
N SER A 68 7.43 0.46 -5.58
CA SER A 68 7.19 0.52 -7.03
C SER A 68 7.33 1.94 -7.58
N ILE A 69 6.79 2.96 -6.90
CA ILE A 69 6.86 4.36 -7.35
C ILE A 69 8.30 4.88 -7.31
N ILE A 70 9.07 4.54 -6.27
CA ILE A 70 10.48 4.89 -6.18
C ILE A 70 11.28 4.24 -7.32
N LEU A 71 10.96 2.98 -7.67
CA LEU A 71 11.55 2.29 -8.80
C LEU A 71 11.26 3.02 -10.13
N PHE A 72 9.99 3.38 -10.36
CA PHE A 72 9.60 4.16 -11.55
C PHE A 72 10.37 5.48 -11.68
N GLY A 73 10.64 6.17 -10.56
CA GLY A 73 11.44 7.40 -10.54
C GLY A 73 12.94 7.17 -10.80
N LEU A 74 13.52 6.07 -10.34
CA LEU A 74 14.94 5.74 -10.56
C LEU A 74 15.23 5.31 -12.01
N ASP A 75 14.29 4.63 -12.63
CA ASP A 75 14.43 4.06 -13.97
C ASP A 75 14.56 5.11 -15.08
N GLU A 76 14.02 6.31 -14.86
CA GLU A 76 14.16 7.44 -15.81
C GLU A 76 15.62 7.91 -15.94
N TRP A 77 16.47 7.65 -14.94
CA TRP A 77 17.82 8.22 -14.87
C TRP A 77 18.95 7.21 -15.07
N PHE A 78 18.75 5.93 -14.71
CA PHE A 78 19.88 5.01 -14.52
C PHE A 78 19.87 3.71 -15.34
N LEU A 79 18.77 3.34 -16.01
CA LEU A 79 18.60 1.94 -16.43
C LEU A 79 19.09 1.61 -17.84
N ASP A 80 20.03 0.66 -17.92
CA ASP A 80 20.51 0.06 -19.17
C ASP A 80 19.52 -0.96 -19.77
N ARG A 81 19.61 -1.24 -21.08
CA ARG A 81 18.59 -2.02 -21.84
C ARG A 81 18.34 -3.42 -21.30
N ASN A 82 19.35 -4.06 -20.69
CA ASN A 82 19.25 -5.42 -20.16
C ASN A 82 18.48 -5.49 -18.82
N LEU A 83 18.54 -4.42 -18.02
CA LEU A 83 17.86 -4.35 -16.72
C LEU A 83 16.40 -3.87 -16.86
N LEU A 84 16.08 -3.24 -17.99
CA LEU A 84 14.75 -2.66 -18.28
C LEU A 84 13.63 -3.69 -18.29
N GLY A 85 13.88 -4.89 -18.84
CA GLY A 85 12.90 -5.97 -18.82
C GLY A 85 12.56 -6.44 -17.40
N HIS A 86 13.58 -6.58 -16.55
CA HIS A 86 13.40 -7.00 -15.15
C HIS A 86 12.71 -5.93 -14.31
N ALA A 87 13.09 -4.67 -14.47
CA ALA A 87 12.45 -3.54 -13.78
C ALA A 87 10.96 -3.44 -14.16
N CYS A 88 10.62 -3.58 -15.44
CA CYS A 88 9.23 -3.56 -15.89
C CYS A 88 8.37 -4.65 -15.22
N MET A 89 8.87 -5.89 -15.19
CA MET A 89 8.17 -7.00 -14.53
C MET A 89 8.02 -6.74 -13.02
N LEU A 90 9.08 -6.28 -12.36
CA LEU A 90 9.08 -6.01 -10.93
C LEU A 90 8.06 -4.92 -10.57
N ARG A 91 7.98 -3.83 -11.34
CA ARG A 91 6.99 -2.76 -11.13
C ARG A 91 5.56 -3.27 -11.20
N ILE A 92 5.23 -4.07 -12.22
CA ILE A 92 3.88 -4.62 -12.40
C ILE A 92 3.52 -5.53 -11.22
N PHE A 93 4.47 -6.37 -10.80
CA PHE A 93 4.27 -7.27 -9.67
C PHE A 93 4.07 -6.51 -8.35
N LEU A 94 4.93 -5.52 -8.07
CA LEU A 94 4.85 -4.72 -6.85
C LEU A 94 3.55 -3.89 -6.80
N LEU A 95 3.19 -3.24 -7.91
CA LEU A 95 2.01 -2.38 -7.97
C LEU A 95 0.71 -3.19 -7.87
N SER A 96 0.58 -4.25 -8.67
CA SER A 96 -0.62 -5.11 -8.67
C SER A 96 -0.76 -5.88 -7.35
N GLY A 97 0.34 -6.44 -6.85
CA GLY A 97 0.37 -7.14 -5.57
C GLY A 97 0.06 -6.21 -4.40
N GLY A 98 0.69 -5.03 -4.35
CA GLY A 98 0.48 -4.04 -3.29
C GLY A 98 -0.96 -3.52 -3.26
N PHE A 99 -1.53 -3.22 -4.41
CA PHE A 99 -2.92 -2.81 -4.54
C PHE A 99 -3.87 -3.91 -4.06
N SER A 100 -3.69 -5.14 -4.54
CA SER A 100 -4.52 -6.28 -4.14
C SER A 100 -4.51 -6.52 -2.63
N LEU A 101 -3.35 -6.39 -1.98
CA LEU A 101 -3.23 -6.54 -0.52
C LEU A 101 -3.94 -5.42 0.24
N MET A 102 -3.86 -4.17 -0.23
CA MET A 102 -4.56 -3.03 0.38
C MET A 102 -6.08 -3.19 0.28
N PHE A 103 -6.60 -3.44 -0.93
CA PHE A 103 -8.04 -3.62 -1.16
C PHE A 103 -8.58 -4.87 -0.47
N GLY A 104 -7.83 -5.98 -0.50
CA GLY A 104 -8.18 -7.20 0.21
C GLY A 104 -8.26 -6.99 1.72
N SER A 105 -7.32 -6.25 2.32
CA SER A 105 -7.37 -5.93 3.75
C SER A 105 -8.56 -5.06 4.13
N MET A 106 -8.90 -4.04 3.31
CA MET A 106 -10.09 -3.22 3.52
C MET A 106 -11.37 -4.06 3.50
N PHE A 107 -11.50 -4.96 2.53
CA PHE A 107 -12.65 -5.85 2.43
C PHE A 107 -12.76 -6.79 3.63
N LEU A 108 -11.66 -7.41 4.06
CA LEU A 108 -11.62 -8.28 5.24
C LEU A 108 -11.97 -7.52 6.53
N LYS A 109 -11.59 -6.24 6.63
CA LYS A 109 -11.96 -5.38 7.76
C LYS A 109 -13.47 -5.13 7.79
N THR A 110 -14.09 -4.80 6.65
CA THR A 110 -15.54 -4.64 6.53
C THR A 110 -16.28 -5.95 6.80
N LEU A 111 -15.79 -7.08 6.27
CA LEU A 111 -16.36 -8.40 6.51
C LEU A 111 -16.32 -8.78 8.00
N ARG A 112 -15.25 -8.44 8.72
CA ARG A 112 -15.19 -8.68 10.17
C ARG A 112 -16.30 -7.93 10.90
N VAL A 113 -16.51 -6.67 10.56
CA VAL A 113 -17.56 -5.83 11.15
C VAL A 113 -18.94 -6.42 10.84
N TYR A 114 -19.20 -6.73 9.57
CA TYR A 114 -20.44 -7.38 9.14
C TYR A 114 -20.71 -8.69 9.89
N ARG A 115 -19.68 -9.54 10.05
CA ARG A 115 -19.80 -10.79 10.82
C ARG A 115 -20.17 -10.54 12.28
N ILE A 116 -19.61 -9.53 12.93
CA ILE A 116 -19.93 -9.22 14.33
C ILE A 116 -21.41 -8.81 14.48
N PHE A 117 -21.93 -7.99 13.58
CA PHE A 117 -23.34 -7.59 13.60
C PHE A 117 -24.28 -8.74 13.24
N THR A 118 -23.96 -9.51 12.19
CA THR A 118 -24.80 -10.66 11.79
C THR A 118 -24.78 -11.79 12.82
N SER A 119 -23.66 -12.02 13.52
CA SER A 119 -23.56 -13.02 14.59
C SER A 119 -24.44 -12.70 15.80
N ARG A 120 -24.77 -11.42 16.04
CA ARG A 120 -25.71 -11.02 17.09
C ARG A 120 -27.17 -11.29 16.72
N ASP A 121 -27.49 -11.35 15.43
CA ASP A 121 -28.82 -11.74 14.91
C ASP A 121 -29.01 -13.26 14.74
N ARG A 122 -27.95 -14.06 14.82
CA ARG A 122 -27.99 -15.53 14.67
C ARG A 122 -28.32 -16.40 15.91
N PRO A 123 -28.72 -15.93 17.11
CA PRO A 123 -29.16 -16.86 18.17
C PRO A 123 -30.39 -17.71 17.80
N LEU A 124 -31.19 -17.30 16.81
CA LEU A 124 -32.49 -17.93 16.48
C LEU A 124 -32.43 -19.06 15.44
N LEU A 125 -31.27 -19.32 14.81
CA LEU A 125 -31.14 -20.38 13.79
C LEU A 125 -30.57 -21.70 14.34
N HIS A 126 -29.99 -21.71 15.53
CA HIS A 126 -29.52 -22.96 16.17
C HIS A 126 -30.62 -23.68 16.97
N SER A 127 -31.79 -23.06 17.20
CA SER A 127 -32.95 -23.72 17.82
C SER A 127 -33.94 -24.31 16.81
N LYS A 128 -33.73 -24.09 15.50
CA LYS A 128 -34.57 -24.65 14.42
C LYS A 128 -33.90 -25.77 13.64
N VAL A 129 -32.65 -26.10 13.98
CA VAL A 129 -31.86 -27.20 13.38
C VAL A 129 -31.31 -28.10 14.50
N SER A 130 -32.17 -28.41 15.48
CA SER A 130 -31.99 -29.52 16.42
C SER A 130 -33.33 -30.10 16.78
#